data_AF-A0A2G5U0D2-F1
#
_entry.id   AF-A0A2G5U0D2-F1
#
_cell.length_a   1.000
_cell.length_b   1.000
_cell.length_c   1.000
_cell.angle_alpha   90.00
_cell.angle_beta   90.00
_cell.angle_gamma   90.00
#
_symmetry.space_group_name_H-M   'P 1'
#
loop_
_entity.id
_entity.type
_entity.pdbx_description
1 polymer ?
#
loop_
_entity_poly.entity_id
_entity_poly.type
_entity_poly.pdbx_seq_one_letter_code
_entity_poly.pdbx_strand_id
1 'polypeptide(L)'
;MASDLENITGKAAKLSIEPIYDTNWSDMPDDIKLECIEQMELKEIFRMSLRCTAKAERSLVDSQKIKFTDGILCTNDECLVFILYHNKKSIVTKHSKDVTDGYESMKHIMKIGVFEKLIIAFTNPLANNVQFMTDEGLFTARNIEFNAWHSDKVIPVLRKMKNGVESIKINSTLSEELDQILALSHVQNVPYWHIQHYEQTDSLYMVAQMWIDTNSKIGSVFQVSVFGDGSFEEFLKHFDDRILSKSEKRVRIRTNNSDRHILMEFGTIQDFIYQYFRLMVISAEMEESEYDDNCKEWIFKMDQDVRYVNELLNIEGYDEYDDSDEFDELGNYRRNDNDGYWDSDD
;
A
#
# COMPACT_ATOMS: atom_id res chain seq x y z
N MET A 1 -13.43 -10.65 73.04
CA MET A 1 -12.18 -10.65 72.26
C MET A 1 -11.73 -12.06 71.81
N ALA A 2 -12.59 -13.08 71.80
CA ALA A 2 -12.25 -14.42 71.28
C ALA A 2 -12.95 -14.77 69.96
N SER A 3 -13.97 -14.00 69.55
CA SER A 3 -14.77 -14.23 68.33
C SER A 3 -14.15 -13.67 67.05
N ASP A 4 -13.19 -12.75 67.16
CA ASP A 4 -12.55 -12.10 66.01
C ASP A 4 -11.34 -12.88 65.49
N LEU A 5 -10.80 -13.82 66.29
CA LEU A 5 -9.67 -14.66 65.89
C LEU A 5 -10.10 -15.84 65.01
N GLU A 6 -11.24 -16.49 65.30
CA GLU A 6 -11.78 -17.59 64.47
C GLU A 6 -12.18 -17.13 63.06
N ASN A 7 -12.64 -15.88 62.92
CA ASN A 7 -13.01 -15.32 61.62
C ASN A 7 -11.79 -14.94 60.76
N ILE A 8 -10.60 -14.76 61.36
CA ILE A 8 -9.35 -14.47 60.65
C ILE A 8 -8.70 -15.79 60.20
N THR A 9 -8.69 -16.83 61.04
CA THR A 9 -8.20 -18.17 60.65
C THR A 9 -9.09 -18.86 59.63
N GLY A 10 -10.42 -18.68 59.69
CA GLY A 10 -11.35 -19.21 58.69
C GLY A 10 -11.29 -18.49 57.32
N LYS A 11 -10.87 -17.22 57.28
CA LYS A 11 -10.68 -16.46 56.04
C LYS A 11 -9.32 -16.71 55.38
N ALA A 12 -8.27 -17.02 56.15
CA ALA A 12 -6.98 -17.39 55.61
C ALA A 12 -7.00 -18.74 54.86
N ALA A 13 -7.85 -19.69 55.30
CA ALA A 13 -8.03 -20.98 54.62
C ALA A 13 -8.85 -20.92 53.31
N LYS A 14 -9.45 -19.75 52.99
CA LYS A 14 -10.16 -19.49 51.74
C LYS A 14 -9.40 -18.58 50.77
N LEU A 15 -8.18 -18.17 51.13
CA LEU A 15 -7.22 -17.67 50.16
C LEU A 15 -6.76 -18.90 49.36
N SER A 16 -7.12 -18.91 48.09
CA SER A 16 -6.77 -19.89 47.07
C SER A 16 -5.52 -20.71 47.43
N ILE A 17 -5.72 -22.00 47.68
CA ILE A 17 -4.63 -22.97 47.66
C ILE A 17 -4.18 -23.02 46.19
N GLU A 18 -3.31 -22.09 45.81
CA GLU A 18 -2.59 -22.21 44.55
C GLU A 18 -1.79 -23.50 44.64
N PRO A 19 -1.93 -24.42 43.68
CA PRO A 19 -1.14 -25.64 43.66
C PRO A 19 0.35 -25.28 43.74
N ILE A 20 1.03 -25.80 44.74
CA ILE A 20 2.48 -25.67 44.86
C ILE A 20 3.08 -26.65 43.85
N TYR A 21 3.62 -26.11 42.77
CA TYR A 21 4.35 -26.89 41.78
C TYR A 21 5.81 -27.02 42.21
N ASP A 22 6.38 -28.22 42.07
CA ASP A 22 7.82 -28.46 42.33
C ASP A 22 8.74 -27.82 41.28
N THR A 23 8.17 -27.40 40.15
CA THR A 23 8.87 -26.81 39.00
C THR A 23 8.18 -25.53 38.55
N ASN A 24 8.96 -24.53 38.17
CA ASN A 24 8.47 -23.25 37.66
C ASN A 24 8.50 -23.18 36.13
N TRP A 25 7.95 -22.10 35.57
CA TRP A 25 8.04 -21.81 34.13
C TRP A 25 9.49 -21.89 33.61
N SER A 26 10.46 -21.38 34.36
CA SER A 26 11.87 -21.40 33.96
C SER A 26 12.44 -22.80 33.77
N ASP A 27 11.93 -23.79 34.49
CA ASP A 27 12.37 -25.19 34.44
C ASP A 27 11.74 -25.96 33.26
N MET A 28 10.75 -25.36 32.59
CA MET A 28 10.07 -25.96 31.44
C MET A 28 10.99 -25.95 30.20
N PRO A 29 11.05 -27.06 29.44
CA PRO A 29 11.75 -27.13 28.16
C PRO A 29 11.26 -26.09 27.14
N ASP A 30 12.16 -25.61 26.27
CA ASP A 30 11.87 -24.55 25.30
C ASP A 30 10.79 -24.95 24.28
N ASP A 31 10.73 -26.22 23.87
CA ASP A 31 9.72 -26.76 22.96
C ASP A 31 8.29 -26.67 23.54
N ILE A 32 8.12 -27.01 24.81
CA ILE A 32 6.83 -26.89 25.50
C ILE A 32 6.45 -25.41 25.72
N LYS A 33 7.44 -24.56 26.07
CA LYS A 33 7.22 -23.11 26.16
C LYS A 33 6.77 -22.53 24.82
N LEU A 34 7.36 -22.97 23.71
CA LEU A 34 6.98 -22.52 22.37
C LEU A 34 5.54 -22.93 22.04
N GLU A 35 5.16 -24.17 22.32
CA GLU A 35 3.79 -24.65 22.10
C GLU A 35 2.79 -23.81 22.92
N CYS A 36 3.11 -23.51 24.18
CA CYS A 36 2.31 -22.61 24.99
C CYS A 36 2.23 -21.20 24.40
N ILE A 37 3.37 -20.61 23.99
CA ILE A 37 3.42 -19.28 23.38
C ILE A 37 2.60 -19.23 22.09
N GLU A 38 2.63 -20.27 21.27
CA GLU A 38 1.85 -20.40 20.03
C GLU A 38 0.35 -20.33 20.30
N GLN A 39 -0.11 -20.99 21.37
CA GLN A 39 -1.53 -21.01 21.76
C GLN A 39 -1.98 -19.73 22.49
N MET A 40 -1.06 -18.90 22.98
CA MET A 40 -1.43 -17.60 23.58
C MET A 40 -2.08 -16.71 22.52
N GLU A 41 -3.29 -16.23 22.81
CA GLU A 41 -3.95 -15.23 21.97
C GLU A 41 -3.03 -14.03 21.73
N LEU A 42 -3.11 -13.47 20.52
CA LEU A 42 -2.46 -12.22 20.14
C LEU A 42 -2.98 -11.00 20.91
N LYS A 43 -3.58 -11.11 22.10
CA LYS A 43 -3.68 -9.94 22.98
C LYS A 43 -2.26 -9.49 23.23
N GLU A 44 -1.81 -8.51 22.45
CA GLU A 44 -0.39 -8.17 22.29
C GLU A 44 0.26 -7.82 23.62
N ILE A 45 -0.52 -7.44 24.63
CA ILE A 45 -0.06 -7.29 26.00
C ILE A 45 0.61 -8.59 26.51
N PHE A 46 0.09 -9.79 26.25
CA PHE A 46 0.63 -11.01 26.86
C PHE A 46 1.96 -11.46 26.24
N ARG A 47 2.06 -11.59 24.91
CA ARG A 47 3.34 -11.93 24.26
C ARG A 47 4.38 -10.82 24.44
N MET A 48 3.98 -9.55 24.36
CA MET A 48 4.90 -8.43 24.64
C MET A 48 5.32 -8.38 26.10
N SER A 49 4.42 -8.69 27.04
CA SER A 49 4.78 -8.78 28.47
C SER A 49 5.74 -9.93 28.71
N LEU A 50 5.50 -11.10 28.13
CA LEU A 50 6.41 -12.25 28.23
C LEU A 50 7.78 -11.94 27.64
N ARG A 51 7.83 -11.19 26.53
CA ARG A 51 9.08 -10.72 25.93
C ARG A 51 9.91 -9.81 26.88
N CYS A 52 9.25 -9.17 27.84
CA CYS A 52 9.88 -8.28 28.82
C CYS A 52 10.34 -9.00 30.10
N THR A 53 9.98 -10.27 30.32
CA THR A 53 10.32 -10.97 31.58
C THR A 53 11.77 -11.43 31.64
N ALA A 54 12.29 -12.05 30.58
CA ALA A 54 13.66 -12.55 30.53
C ALA A 54 14.18 -12.74 29.10
N LYS A 55 15.51 -12.91 28.97
CA LYS A 55 16.19 -13.00 27.66
C LYS A 55 15.81 -14.27 26.89
N ALA A 56 15.62 -15.39 27.57
CA ALA A 56 15.24 -16.66 26.95
C ALA A 56 13.82 -16.55 26.35
N GLU A 57 12.88 -16.05 27.14
CA GLU A 57 11.48 -15.80 26.77
C GLU A 57 11.39 -14.82 25.61
N ARG A 58 12.20 -13.75 25.63
CA ARG A 58 12.31 -12.82 24.50
C ARG A 58 12.74 -13.54 23.22
N SER A 59 13.72 -14.43 23.29
CA SER A 59 14.19 -15.19 22.14
C SER A 59 13.11 -16.14 21.60
N LEU A 60 12.37 -16.81 22.49
CA LEU A 60 11.27 -17.70 22.10
C LEU A 60 10.13 -16.91 21.45
N VAL A 61 9.71 -15.79 22.03
CA VAL A 61 8.68 -14.92 21.44
C VAL A 61 9.12 -14.37 20.09
N ASP A 62 10.36 -13.87 19.96
CA ASP A 62 10.90 -13.34 18.70
C ASP A 62 11.04 -14.41 17.59
N SER A 63 11.11 -15.69 17.95
CA SER A 63 11.16 -16.81 16.99
C SER A 63 9.79 -17.09 16.34
N GLN A 64 8.70 -16.72 17.02
CA GLN A 64 7.34 -17.01 16.59
C GLN A 64 6.82 -15.95 15.61
N LYS A 65 6.38 -16.41 14.44
CA LYS A 65 5.79 -15.53 13.42
C LYS A 65 4.31 -15.35 13.63
N ILE A 66 3.83 -14.14 13.36
CA ILE A 66 2.42 -13.78 13.50
C ILE A 66 1.88 -13.44 12.13
N LYS A 67 0.80 -14.12 11.72
CA LYS A 67 0.12 -13.85 10.46
C LYS A 67 -0.91 -12.75 10.66
N PHE A 68 -0.76 -11.63 9.98
CA PHE A 68 -1.74 -10.55 9.98
C PHE A 68 -2.51 -10.55 8.67
N THR A 69 -3.83 -10.36 8.74
CA THR A 69 -4.66 -10.14 7.56
C THR A 69 -4.37 -8.75 6.99
N ASP A 70 -4.31 -7.74 7.86
CA ASP A 70 -4.03 -6.36 7.48
C ASP A 70 -3.14 -5.71 8.54
N GLY A 71 -2.17 -4.93 8.09
CA GLY A 71 -1.40 -4.02 8.93
C GLY A 71 -1.49 -2.61 8.36
N ILE A 72 -1.75 -1.63 9.21
CA ILE A 72 -1.75 -0.21 8.86
C ILE A 72 -0.72 0.49 9.73
N LEU A 73 0.26 1.10 9.09
CA LEU A 73 1.26 1.94 9.70
C LEU A 73 0.98 3.39 9.28
N CYS A 74 0.59 4.23 10.24
CA CYS A 74 0.42 5.65 10.01
C CYS A 74 1.37 6.45 10.90
N THR A 75 2.06 7.42 10.32
CA THR A 75 2.81 8.43 11.08
C THR A 75 2.13 9.78 10.91
N ASN A 76 1.79 10.46 12.01
CA ASN A 76 1.40 11.87 12.02
C ASN A 76 2.37 12.69 12.88
N ASP A 77 2.19 14.01 12.91
CA ASP A 77 3.10 14.97 13.56
C ASP A 77 3.37 14.68 15.05
N GLU A 78 2.46 13.99 15.72
CA GLU A 78 2.49 13.82 17.17
C GLU A 78 2.53 12.36 17.63
N CYS A 79 2.22 11.41 16.74
CA CYS A 79 2.16 10.02 17.12
C CYS A 79 2.36 9.04 15.95
N LEU A 80 2.87 7.88 16.35
CA LEU A 80 2.97 6.72 15.49
C LEU A 80 1.82 5.76 15.82
N VAL A 81 1.05 5.39 14.81
CA VAL A 81 -0.15 4.56 14.93
C VAL A 81 0.04 3.24 14.18
N PHE A 82 -0.18 2.14 14.90
CA PHE A 82 -0.30 0.81 14.31
C PHE A 82 -1.71 0.30 14.47
N ILE A 83 -2.28 -0.22 13.39
CA ILE A 83 -3.53 -0.98 13.44
C ILE A 83 -3.28 -2.35 12.82
N LEU A 84 -3.44 -3.41 13.62
CA LEU A 84 -3.13 -4.78 13.22
C LEU A 84 -4.39 -5.64 13.29
N TYR A 85 -4.67 -6.36 12.21
CA TYR A 85 -5.82 -7.24 12.08
C TYR A 85 -5.39 -8.69 11.92
N HIS A 86 -6.07 -9.60 12.61
CA HIS A 86 -5.97 -11.04 12.41
C HIS A 86 -7.38 -11.61 12.31
N ASN A 87 -7.63 -12.37 11.24
CA ASN A 87 -8.95 -12.90 10.93
C ASN A 87 -10.04 -11.80 10.95
N LYS A 88 -9.71 -10.62 10.39
CA LYS A 88 -10.58 -9.43 10.30
C LYS A 88 -11.02 -8.83 11.65
N LYS A 89 -10.44 -9.26 12.76
CA LYS A 89 -10.62 -8.61 14.06
C LYS A 89 -9.43 -7.72 14.33
N SER A 90 -9.68 -6.47 14.71
CA SER A 90 -8.61 -5.60 15.21
C SER A 90 -8.05 -6.24 16.48
N ILE A 91 -6.74 -6.44 16.48
CA ILE A 91 -6.01 -7.02 17.58
C ILE A 91 -5.39 -5.92 18.41
N VAL A 92 -4.74 -4.96 17.73
CA VAL A 92 -4.12 -3.83 18.38
C VAL A 92 -4.21 -2.55 17.60
N THR A 93 -4.48 -1.53 18.40
CA THR A 93 -4.24 -0.15 18.10
C THR A 93 -3.23 0.38 19.11
N LYS A 94 -2.00 0.70 18.68
CA LYS A 94 -1.02 1.39 19.53
C LYS A 94 -0.88 2.82 19.02
N HIS A 95 -1.10 3.77 19.93
CA HIS A 95 -0.80 5.18 19.72
C HIS A 95 0.40 5.52 20.61
N SER A 96 1.53 5.85 20.01
CA SER A 96 2.70 6.29 20.77
C SER A 96 3.00 7.76 20.49
N LYS A 97 2.87 8.60 21.52
CA LYS A 97 3.36 9.99 21.50
C LYS A 97 4.88 10.06 21.68
N ASP A 98 5.45 9.06 22.36
CA ASP A 98 6.90 8.86 22.37
C ASP A 98 7.28 8.12 21.09
N VAL A 99 7.87 8.88 20.18
CA VAL A 99 8.33 8.41 18.88
C VAL A 99 9.32 7.24 19.03
N THR A 100 10.14 7.21 20.08
CA THR A 100 11.13 6.16 20.34
C THR A 100 10.48 4.83 20.71
N ASP A 101 9.51 4.84 21.63
CA ASP A 101 8.75 3.64 22.02
C ASP A 101 7.89 3.11 20.84
N GLY A 102 7.35 4.03 20.04
CA GLY A 102 6.65 3.71 18.80
C GLY A 102 7.56 2.96 17.82
N TYR A 103 8.79 3.43 17.62
CA TYR A 103 9.77 2.78 16.75
C TYR A 103 10.19 1.39 17.21
N GLU A 104 10.50 1.21 18.50
CA GLU A 104 10.91 -0.11 19.00
C GLU A 104 9.78 -1.13 18.89
N SER A 105 8.54 -0.69 19.09
CA SER A 105 7.35 -1.50 18.84
C SER A 105 7.21 -1.85 17.36
N MET A 106 7.42 -0.88 16.46
CA MET A 106 7.43 -1.12 15.01
C MET A 106 8.41 -2.21 14.62
N LYS A 107 9.67 -2.07 15.04
CA LYS A 107 10.76 -2.96 14.63
C LYS A 107 10.42 -4.38 15.04
N HIS A 108 9.88 -4.56 16.23
CA HIS A 108 9.44 -5.86 16.69
C HIS A 108 8.28 -6.42 15.85
N ILE A 109 7.22 -5.62 15.63
CA ILE A 109 6.05 -6.01 14.82
C ILE A 109 6.49 -6.41 13.40
N MET A 110 7.32 -5.60 12.74
CA MET A 110 7.82 -5.87 11.39
C MET A 110 8.73 -7.10 11.34
N LYS A 111 9.51 -7.36 12.39
CA LYS A 111 10.37 -8.54 12.48
C LYS A 111 9.58 -9.84 12.58
N ILE A 112 8.50 -9.88 13.36
CA ILE A 112 7.73 -11.11 13.62
C ILE A 112 6.50 -11.25 12.71
N GLY A 113 6.03 -10.15 12.13
CA GLY A 113 4.84 -10.08 11.31
C GLY A 113 5.03 -10.70 9.93
N VAL A 114 4.00 -11.39 9.48
CA VAL A 114 3.81 -11.86 8.11
C VAL A 114 2.47 -11.30 7.66
N PHE A 115 2.49 -10.30 6.80
CA PHE A 115 1.32 -9.53 6.41
C PHE A 115 0.74 -10.05 5.10
N GLU A 116 -0.57 -10.29 5.07
CA GLU A 116 -1.27 -10.47 3.80
C GLU A 116 -1.38 -9.11 3.07
N LYS A 117 -1.84 -8.07 3.77
CA LYS A 117 -1.80 -6.68 3.30
C LYS A 117 -1.09 -5.76 4.31
N LEU A 118 -0.19 -4.91 3.84
CA LEU A 118 0.45 -3.86 4.63
C LEU A 118 0.24 -2.49 3.96
N ILE A 119 -0.38 -1.55 4.67
CA ILE A 119 -0.59 -0.18 4.25
C ILE A 119 0.34 0.72 5.06
N ILE A 120 1.09 1.57 4.37
CA ILE A 120 2.01 2.53 4.95
C ILE A 120 1.57 3.93 4.52
N ALA A 121 1.11 4.71 5.48
CA ALA A 121 0.66 6.08 5.26
C ALA A 121 1.58 7.07 5.99
N PHE A 122 2.33 7.85 5.22
CA PHE A 122 3.17 8.93 5.74
C PHE A 122 2.43 10.24 5.57
N THR A 123 1.88 10.81 6.65
CA THR A 123 1.13 12.08 6.58
C THR A 123 2.01 13.32 6.69
N ASN A 124 3.29 13.18 7.10
CA ASN A 124 4.24 14.30 7.15
C ASN A 124 5.62 13.89 6.57
N PRO A 125 6.10 14.55 5.50
CA PRO A 125 7.45 14.38 4.96
C PRO A 125 8.58 14.70 5.96
N LEU A 126 8.30 15.57 6.94
CA LEU A 126 9.25 16.04 7.95
C LEU A 126 9.34 15.14 9.19
N ALA A 127 8.46 14.14 9.33
CA ALA A 127 8.58 13.15 10.39
C ALA A 127 9.92 12.40 10.21
N ASN A 128 10.82 12.56 11.17
CA ASN A 128 12.17 12.02 11.13
C ASN A 128 12.13 10.49 11.30
N ASN A 129 11.71 9.79 10.25
CA ASN A 129 11.57 8.34 10.16
C ASN A 129 12.89 7.66 9.81
N VAL A 130 14.02 8.41 9.84
CA VAL A 130 15.36 7.95 9.47
C VAL A 130 15.76 6.67 10.23
N GLN A 131 15.31 6.52 11.48
CA GLN A 131 15.60 5.32 12.27
C GLN A 131 14.91 4.06 11.73
N PHE A 132 13.67 4.17 11.25
CA PHE A 132 13.02 3.06 10.54
C PHE A 132 13.71 2.76 9.22
N MET A 133 14.27 3.76 8.54
CA MET A 133 14.91 3.61 7.23
C MET A 133 16.32 3.04 7.29
N THR A 134 17.01 3.13 8.42
CA THR A 134 18.42 2.72 8.56
C THR A 134 18.63 1.29 9.07
N ASP A 135 17.63 0.67 9.71
CA ASP A 135 17.78 -0.69 10.24
C ASP A 135 17.77 -1.80 9.16
N GLU A 136 18.63 -2.81 9.27
CA GLU A 136 18.82 -3.88 8.26
C GLU A 136 17.74 -5.00 8.28
N GLY A 137 16.66 -4.83 9.04
CA GLY A 137 15.64 -5.86 9.23
C GLY A 137 14.73 -6.04 8.01
N LEU A 138 14.76 -7.22 7.39
CA LEU A 138 13.77 -7.58 6.35
C LEU A 138 12.42 -7.98 6.96
N PHE A 139 11.32 -7.54 6.36
CA PHE A 139 9.96 -7.93 6.74
C PHE A 139 9.20 -8.60 5.58
N THR A 140 8.09 -9.27 5.91
CA THR A 140 7.32 -10.08 4.96
C THR A 140 5.92 -9.52 4.77
N ALA A 141 5.60 -9.09 3.55
CA ALA A 141 4.24 -8.77 3.15
C ALA A 141 3.96 -9.30 1.72
N ARG A 142 2.75 -9.82 1.49
CA ARG A 142 2.31 -10.21 0.13
C ARG A 142 1.85 -9.00 -0.68
N ASN A 143 1.10 -8.11 -0.08
CA ASN A 143 0.57 -6.91 -0.72
C ASN A 143 1.02 -5.69 0.06
N ILE A 144 1.66 -4.72 -0.59
CA ILE A 144 2.08 -3.46 0.04
C ILE A 144 1.43 -2.26 -0.65
N GLU A 145 0.99 -1.30 0.15
CA GLU A 145 0.34 -0.07 -0.31
C GLU A 145 0.95 1.14 0.38
N PHE A 146 1.36 2.12 -0.42
CA PHE A 146 1.95 3.38 0.03
C PHE A 146 0.94 4.51 -0.21
N ASN A 147 0.43 5.10 0.86
CA ASN A 147 -0.48 6.25 0.84
C ASN A 147 0.28 7.45 1.42
N ALA A 148 1.25 7.96 0.67
CA ALA A 148 2.29 8.83 1.22
C ALA A 148 2.71 9.93 0.25
N TRP A 149 2.07 11.10 0.33
CA TRP A 149 2.37 12.25 -0.55
C TRP A 149 3.86 12.63 -0.49
N HIS A 150 4.51 12.68 -1.66
CA HIS A 150 5.90 13.11 -1.86
C HIS A 150 6.94 12.45 -0.95
N SER A 151 6.85 11.12 -0.74
CA SER A 151 7.76 10.45 0.17
C SER A 151 8.96 9.83 -0.55
N ASP A 152 10.16 10.32 -0.22
CA ASP A 152 11.48 9.67 -0.41
C ASP A 152 11.62 8.33 0.36
N LYS A 153 10.49 7.79 0.82
CA LYS A 153 10.38 6.67 1.75
C LYS A 153 9.95 5.38 1.08
N VAL A 154 9.49 5.41 -0.17
CA VAL A 154 9.07 4.21 -0.91
C VAL A 154 10.26 3.26 -1.10
N ILE A 155 11.36 3.76 -1.67
CA ILE A 155 12.55 2.93 -1.97
C ILE A 155 13.10 2.23 -0.72
N PRO A 156 13.39 2.92 0.41
CA PRO A 156 14.03 2.24 1.52
C PRO A 156 13.09 1.25 2.23
N VAL A 157 11.77 1.40 2.09
CA VAL A 157 10.80 0.38 2.52
C VAL A 157 10.87 -0.84 1.59
N LEU A 158 10.81 -0.63 0.27
CA LEU A 158 10.88 -1.73 -0.71
C LEU A 158 12.18 -2.53 -0.54
N ARG A 159 13.32 -1.88 -0.32
CA ARG A 159 14.61 -2.55 -0.04
C ARG A 159 14.58 -3.49 1.16
N LYS A 160 13.63 -3.32 2.09
CA LYS A 160 13.47 -4.16 3.28
C LYS A 160 12.47 -5.29 3.11
N MET A 161 11.83 -5.41 1.95
CA MET A 161 10.90 -6.48 1.70
C MET A 161 11.63 -7.78 1.36
N LYS A 162 11.13 -8.90 1.89
CA LYS A 162 11.50 -10.23 1.40
C LYS A 162 10.86 -10.53 0.05
N ASN A 163 11.43 -11.49 -0.66
CA ASN A 163 10.81 -12.07 -1.86
C ASN A 163 9.41 -12.64 -1.55
N GLY A 164 8.57 -12.71 -2.58
CA GLY A 164 7.19 -13.21 -2.47
C GLY A 164 6.14 -12.10 -2.38
N VAL A 165 6.49 -10.88 -2.80
CA VAL A 165 5.54 -9.78 -3.00
C VAL A 165 4.69 -10.07 -4.22
N GLU A 166 3.38 -10.06 -4.04
CA GLU A 166 2.37 -10.30 -5.06
C GLU A 166 1.79 -8.99 -5.61
N SER A 167 1.73 -7.93 -4.79
CA SER A 167 1.38 -6.60 -5.27
C SER A 167 2.08 -5.43 -4.58
N ILE A 168 2.35 -4.38 -5.36
CA ILE A 168 2.87 -3.10 -4.89
C ILE A 168 1.95 -1.98 -5.37
N LYS A 169 1.45 -1.15 -4.46
CA LYS A 169 0.59 0.00 -4.77
C LYS A 169 1.24 1.28 -4.29
N ILE A 170 1.52 2.21 -5.19
CA ILE A 170 2.13 3.50 -4.85
C ILE A 170 1.11 4.59 -5.17
N ASN A 171 0.31 4.96 -4.18
CA ASN A 171 -0.77 5.94 -4.29
C ASN A 171 -0.22 7.34 -3.95
N SER A 172 0.84 7.73 -4.67
CA SER A 172 1.54 8.99 -4.42
C SER A 172 2.43 9.37 -5.59
N THR A 173 2.65 10.67 -5.70
CA THR A 173 3.65 11.30 -6.54
C THR A 173 5.04 10.70 -6.32
N LEU A 174 5.55 10.05 -7.36
CA LEU A 174 6.96 9.72 -7.53
C LEU A 174 7.58 10.74 -8.50
N SER A 175 8.74 11.28 -8.13
CA SER A 175 9.47 12.24 -8.96
C SER A 175 10.40 11.54 -9.95
N GLU A 176 11.62 11.19 -9.53
CA GLU A 176 12.73 10.77 -10.42
C GLU A 176 13.37 9.43 -10.00
N GLU A 177 12.67 8.66 -9.17
CA GLU A 177 13.23 7.51 -8.47
C GLU A 177 12.79 6.15 -9.06
N LEU A 178 12.11 6.18 -10.21
CA LEU A 178 11.55 4.99 -10.83
C LEU A 178 12.64 4.00 -11.25
N ASP A 179 13.77 4.47 -11.77
CA ASP A 179 14.92 3.63 -12.15
C ASP A 179 15.44 2.80 -10.96
N GLN A 180 15.56 3.42 -9.79
CA GLN A 180 16.01 2.77 -8.56
C GLN A 180 14.99 1.75 -8.05
N ILE A 181 13.69 2.02 -8.20
CA ILE A 181 12.63 1.05 -7.87
C ILE A 181 12.71 -0.14 -8.82
N LEU A 182 12.86 0.10 -10.13
CA LEU A 182 12.96 -0.93 -11.16
C LEU A 182 14.24 -1.76 -11.06
N ALA A 183 15.30 -1.23 -10.46
CA ALA A 183 16.53 -1.96 -10.18
C ALA A 183 16.37 -3.01 -9.05
N LEU A 184 15.30 -2.95 -8.25
CA LEU A 184 15.06 -3.90 -7.17
C LEU A 184 14.57 -5.25 -7.73
N SER A 185 15.34 -6.31 -7.53
CA SER A 185 15.06 -7.64 -8.10
C SER A 185 13.69 -8.22 -7.72
N HIS A 186 13.20 -7.91 -6.51
CA HIS A 186 11.88 -8.37 -6.08
C HIS A 186 10.76 -7.60 -6.79
N VAL A 187 10.95 -6.31 -7.13
CA VAL A 187 10.00 -5.47 -7.88
C VAL A 187 9.85 -5.98 -9.31
N GLN A 188 10.96 -6.32 -9.97
CA GLN A 188 10.98 -6.82 -11.35
C GLN A 188 10.09 -8.05 -11.57
N ASN A 189 9.88 -8.84 -10.52
CA ASN A 189 9.13 -10.10 -10.56
C ASN A 189 7.72 -9.99 -9.98
N VAL A 190 7.26 -8.79 -9.60
CA VAL A 190 5.93 -8.61 -9.02
C VAL A 190 4.85 -8.83 -10.08
N PRO A 191 3.82 -9.65 -9.79
CA PRO A 191 2.70 -9.85 -10.71
C PRO A 191 1.91 -8.58 -11.01
N TYR A 192 1.65 -7.75 -10.00
CA TYR A 192 0.86 -6.54 -10.14
C TYR A 192 1.48 -5.36 -9.40
N TRP A 193 1.61 -4.22 -10.08
CA TRP A 193 1.89 -2.98 -9.37
C TRP A 193 1.35 -1.76 -10.07
N HIS A 194 1.21 -0.66 -9.33
CA HIS A 194 0.78 0.61 -9.92
C HIS A 194 1.35 1.83 -9.21
N ILE A 195 1.35 2.94 -9.94
CA ILE A 195 1.77 4.26 -9.48
C ILE A 195 0.66 5.25 -9.80
N GLN A 196 0.17 6.01 -8.82
CA GLN A 196 -0.72 7.14 -9.06
C GLN A 196 0.07 8.45 -9.10
N HIS A 197 -0.44 9.43 -9.86
CA HIS A 197 0.06 10.80 -9.88
C HIS A 197 1.54 10.90 -10.27
N TYR A 198 1.97 10.09 -11.24
CA TYR A 198 3.33 10.13 -11.76
C TYR A 198 3.56 11.42 -12.56
N GLU A 199 4.64 12.16 -12.28
CA GLU A 199 4.87 13.49 -12.87
C GLU A 199 5.68 13.46 -14.16
N GLN A 200 6.39 12.36 -14.44
CA GLN A 200 7.22 12.22 -15.64
C GLN A 200 6.52 11.40 -16.73
N THR A 201 7.05 11.46 -17.94
CA THR A 201 6.48 10.77 -19.11
C THR A 201 7.13 9.40 -19.40
N ASP A 202 8.14 9.03 -18.61
CA ASP A 202 9.02 7.91 -18.89
C ASP A 202 8.57 6.54 -18.35
N SER A 203 7.58 6.52 -17.45
CA SER A 203 7.16 5.30 -16.74
C SER A 203 6.84 4.13 -17.67
N LEU A 204 6.12 4.39 -18.76
CA LEU A 204 5.69 3.34 -19.68
C LEU A 204 6.86 2.64 -20.36
N TYR A 205 7.81 3.42 -20.90
CA TYR A 205 8.93 2.81 -21.61
C TYR A 205 9.93 2.18 -20.65
N MET A 206 10.15 2.77 -19.47
CA MET A 206 11.05 2.21 -18.46
C MET A 206 10.55 0.85 -17.96
N VAL A 207 9.26 0.74 -17.64
CA VAL A 207 8.67 -0.53 -17.18
C VAL A 207 8.67 -1.58 -18.29
N ALA A 208 8.28 -1.20 -19.51
CA ALA A 208 8.29 -2.13 -20.64
C ALA A 208 9.71 -2.61 -20.98
N GLN A 209 10.70 -1.72 -20.95
CA GLN A 209 12.11 -2.07 -21.17
C GLN A 209 12.61 -3.02 -20.08
N MET A 210 12.31 -2.74 -18.81
CA MET A 210 12.64 -3.62 -17.69
C MET A 210 12.06 -5.02 -17.88
N TRP A 211 10.79 -5.15 -18.31
CA TRP A 211 10.17 -6.44 -18.59
C TRP A 211 10.76 -7.18 -19.80
N ILE A 212 11.19 -6.45 -20.83
CA ILE A 212 11.90 -7.01 -21.98
C ILE A 212 13.26 -7.58 -21.54
N ASP A 213 13.98 -6.87 -20.68
CA ASP A 213 15.31 -7.25 -20.22
C ASP A 213 15.27 -8.41 -19.22
N THR A 214 14.24 -8.46 -18.38
CA THR A 214 14.08 -9.48 -17.33
C THR A 214 13.26 -10.69 -17.77
N ASN A 215 12.68 -10.67 -18.99
CA ASN A 215 11.78 -11.71 -19.51
C ASN A 215 10.60 -11.98 -18.57
N SER A 216 9.90 -10.91 -18.19
CA SER A 216 8.75 -10.96 -17.27
C SER A 216 7.67 -11.95 -17.70
N LYS A 217 6.97 -12.49 -16.71
CA LYS A 217 5.97 -13.55 -16.90
C LYS A 217 4.71 -13.02 -17.57
N ILE A 218 4.08 -13.85 -18.37
CA ILE A 218 2.71 -13.61 -18.87
C ILE A 218 1.79 -13.37 -17.67
N GLY A 219 0.96 -12.35 -17.76
CA GLY A 219 0.07 -11.90 -16.68
C GLY A 219 0.68 -10.87 -15.74
N SER A 220 1.95 -10.45 -15.93
CA SER A 220 2.48 -9.27 -15.25
C SER A 220 1.74 -8.01 -15.70
N VAL A 221 1.29 -7.20 -14.72
CA VAL A 221 0.49 -5.99 -14.94
C VAL A 221 1.13 -4.79 -14.23
N PHE A 222 1.20 -3.68 -14.95
CA PHE A 222 1.58 -2.38 -14.45
C PHE A 222 0.51 -1.37 -14.84
N GLN A 223 0.12 -0.51 -13.90
CA GLN A 223 -0.83 0.56 -14.15
C GLN A 223 -0.25 1.88 -13.67
N VAL A 224 -0.53 2.96 -14.38
CA VAL A 224 -0.03 4.28 -14.00
C VAL A 224 -1.05 5.36 -14.32
N SER A 225 -1.21 6.32 -13.42
CA SER A 225 -1.83 7.61 -13.74
C SER A 225 -0.73 8.66 -13.83
N VAL A 226 -0.65 9.34 -14.97
CA VAL A 226 0.40 10.30 -15.29
C VAL A 226 -0.20 11.69 -15.41
N PHE A 227 0.49 12.68 -14.86
CA PHE A 227 0.11 14.08 -15.00
C PHE A 227 0.47 14.61 -16.39
N GLY A 228 -0.52 15.14 -17.12
CA GLY A 228 -0.32 15.73 -18.44
C GLY A 228 -0.11 14.73 -19.59
N ASP A 229 0.29 15.27 -20.75
CA ASP A 229 0.41 14.54 -22.01
C ASP A 229 1.86 14.13 -22.32
N GLY A 230 2.06 13.21 -23.27
CA GLY A 230 3.39 12.88 -23.83
C GLY A 230 3.89 11.47 -23.54
N SER A 231 3.38 10.81 -22.49
CA SER A 231 3.80 9.44 -22.13
C SER A 231 3.55 8.43 -23.25
N PHE A 232 2.42 8.59 -23.97
CA PHE A 232 2.06 7.74 -25.09
C PHE A 232 3.02 7.92 -26.27
N GLU A 233 3.30 9.17 -26.65
CA GLU A 233 4.22 9.53 -27.73
C GLU A 233 5.65 9.08 -27.42
N GLU A 234 6.10 9.25 -26.18
CA GLU A 234 7.42 8.83 -25.74
C GLU A 234 7.57 7.30 -25.79
N PHE A 235 6.56 6.56 -25.33
CA PHE A 235 6.52 5.10 -25.45
C PHE A 235 6.63 4.64 -26.91
N LEU A 236 5.86 5.26 -27.82
CA LEU A 236 5.90 4.93 -29.25
C LEU A 236 7.28 5.20 -29.87
N LYS A 237 7.89 6.35 -29.52
CA LYS A 237 9.22 6.73 -30.02
C LYS A 237 10.29 5.74 -29.57
N HIS A 238 10.21 5.24 -28.33
CA HIS A 238 11.18 4.29 -27.78
C HIS A 238 11.09 2.90 -28.41
N PHE A 239 9.90 2.48 -28.87
CA PHE A 239 9.65 1.13 -29.36
C PHE A 239 9.20 1.04 -30.81
N ASP A 240 9.46 2.06 -31.63
CA ASP A 240 9.04 2.12 -33.04
C ASP A 240 9.42 0.85 -33.83
N ASP A 241 10.61 0.29 -33.58
CA ASP A 241 11.11 -0.94 -34.22
C ASP A 241 10.49 -2.25 -33.67
N ARG A 242 9.66 -2.16 -32.63
CA ARG A 242 9.04 -3.27 -31.92
C ARG A 242 7.51 -3.28 -32.00
N ILE A 243 6.88 -2.25 -32.54
CA ILE A 243 5.42 -2.18 -32.68
C ILE A 243 4.93 -3.26 -33.65
N LEU A 244 3.94 -4.03 -33.20
CA LEU A 244 3.24 -5.05 -33.99
C LEU A 244 1.86 -4.56 -34.45
N SER A 245 1.12 -3.92 -33.56
CA SER A 245 -0.15 -3.26 -33.87
C SER A 245 -0.33 -1.99 -33.04
N LYS A 246 -1.07 -1.04 -33.59
CA LYS A 246 -1.36 0.26 -32.99
C LYS A 246 -2.77 0.70 -33.36
N SER A 247 -3.49 1.19 -32.36
CA SER A 247 -4.76 1.90 -32.46
C SER A 247 -4.71 3.14 -31.57
N GLU A 248 -5.80 3.90 -31.54
CA GLU A 248 -5.94 5.06 -30.64
C GLU A 248 -5.88 4.66 -29.16
N LYS A 249 -6.36 3.46 -28.82
CA LYS A 249 -6.46 3.02 -27.41
C LYS A 249 -5.41 2.00 -27.00
N ARG A 250 -4.72 1.36 -27.96
CA ARG A 250 -3.87 0.20 -27.69
C ARG A 250 -2.64 0.17 -28.57
N VAL A 251 -1.53 -0.27 -28.00
CA VAL A 251 -0.27 -0.54 -28.71
C VAL A 251 0.25 -1.89 -28.27
N ARG A 252 0.55 -2.76 -29.23
CA ARG A 252 1.19 -4.05 -28.98
C ARG A 252 2.62 -4.03 -29.47
N ILE A 253 3.57 -4.41 -28.62
CA ILE A 253 4.99 -4.50 -28.97
C ILE A 253 5.55 -5.91 -28.75
N ARG A 254 6.54 -6.29 -29.57
CA ARG A 254 7.28 -7.55 -29.41
C ARG A 254 8.34 -7.46 -28.31
N THR A 255 8.53 -8.54 -27.56
CA THR A 255 9.67 -8.65 -26.62
C THR A 255 10.85 -9.38 -27.28
N ASN A 256 11.94 -9.60 -26.54
CA ASN A 256 13.04 -10.45 -26.99
C ASN A 256 12.66 -11.94 -26.98
N ASN A 257 11.58 -12.30 -26.27
CA ASN A 257 11.05 -13.66 -26.25
C ASN A 257 9.85 -13.75 -27.19
N SER A 258 9.89 -14.70 -28.14
CA SER A 258 8.88 -14.83 -29.18
C SER A 258 7.51 -15.28 -28.68
N ASP A 259 7.42 -15.85 -27.46
CA ASP A 259 6.16 -16.28 -26.85
C ASP A 259 5.43 -15.15 -26.11
N ARG A 260 6.04 -13.96 -26.00
CA ARG A 260 5.57 -12.85 -25.17
C ARG A 260 5.56 -11.53 -25.91
N HIS A 261 4.43 -10.85 -25.80
CA HIS A 261 4.28 -9.45 -26.22
C HIS A 261 3.94 -8.58 -25.00
N ILE A 262 4.12 -7.27 -25.14
CA ILE A 262 3.60 -6.29 -24.17
C ILE A 262 2.46 -5.55 -24.85
N LEU A 263 1.31 -5.53 -24.19
CA LEU A 263 0.14 -4.74 -24.58
C LEU A 263 0.08 -3.51 -23.69
N MET A 264 0.11 -2.33 -24.30
CA MET A 264 -0.17 -1.06 -23.67
C MET A 264 -1.57 -0.62 -24.04
N GLU A 265 -2.33 -0.18 -23.03
CA GLU A 265 -3.67 0.36 -23.20
C GLU A 265 -3.78 1.74 -22.57
N PHE A 266 -4.46 2.63 -23.29
CA PHE A 266 -4.82 3.97 -22.87
C PHE A 266 -6.22 3.97 -22.25
N GLY A 267 -6.31 4.53 -21.05
CA GLY A 267 -7.54 4.66 -20.29
C GLY A 267 -8.39 5.84 -20.75
N THR A 268 -9.65 5.58 -21.13
CA THR A 268 -10.57 6.60 -21.66
C THR A 268 -11.61 7.03 -20.63
N ILE A 269 -11.18 7.45 -19.44
CA ILE A 269 -12.04 8.14 -18.48
C ILE A 269 -11.81 9.64 -18.61
N GLN A 270 -12.89 10.41 -18.53
CA GLN A 270 -12.84 11.86 -18.50
C GLN A 270 -12.31 12.31 -17.15
N ASP A 271 -10.99 12.37 -17.04
CA ASP A 271 -10.25 13.03 -15.97
C ASP A 271 -9.48 14.17 -16.63
N PHE A 272 -9.67 15.40 -16.15
CA PHE A 272 -9.07 16.59 -16.75
C PHE A 272 -7.59 16.77 -16.37
N ILE A 273 -7.07 15.94 -15.46
CA ILE A 273 -5.74 16.12 -14.87
C ILE A 273 -4.81 14.96 -15.22
N TYR A 274 -5.31 13.72 -15.16
CA TYR A 274 -4.47 12.54 -15.30
C TYR A 274 -4.85 11.66 -16.48
N GLN A 275 -3.81 11.16 -17.17
CA GLN A 275 -3.93 10.09 -18.15
C GLN A 275 -3.69 8.74 -17.49
N TYR A 276 -4.53 7.75 -17.81
CA TYR A 276 -4.40 6.40 -17.24
C TYR A 276 -3.84 5.44 -18.28
N PHE A 277 -2.91 4.60 -17.86
CA PHE A 277 -2.31 3.58 -18.73
C PHE A 277 -2.23 2.24 -18.03
N ARG A 278 -2.31 1.17 -18.82
CA ARG A 278 -2.10 -0.20 -18.39
C ARG A 278 -1.11 -0.90 -19.32
N LEU A 279 -0.04 -1.46 -18.76
CA LEU A 279 0.86 -2.39 -19.45
C LEU A 279 0.59 -3.81 -18.97
N MET A 280 0.56 -4.76 -19.89
CA MET A 280 0.40 -6.18 -19.60
C MET A 280 1.35 -7.01 -20.44
N VAL A 281 2.02 -7.97 -19.81
CA VAL A 281 2.73 -9.02 -20.54
C VAL A 281 1.71 -10.09 -20.96
N ILE A 282 1.51 -10.26 -22.26
CA ILE A 282 0.53 -11.18 -22.84
C ILE A 282 1.22 -12.27 -23.66
N SER A 283 0.50 -13.36 -23.93
CA SER A 283 0.93 -14.35 -24.90
C SER A 283 1.07 -13.73 -26.29
N ALA A 284 2.08 -14.15 -27.04
CA ALA A 284 2.20 -13.79 -28.46
C ALA A 284 1.03 -14.31 -29.30
N GLU A 285 0.41 -15.41 -28.88
CA GLU A 285 -0.72 -16.05 -29.56
C GLU A 285 -2.08 -15.42 -29.22
N MET A 286 -2.14 -14.52 -28.23
CA MET A 286 -3.40 -13.86 -27.85
C MET A 286 -3.90 -12.94 -28.98
N GLU A 287 -5.14 -13.15 -29.39
CA GLU A 287 -5.83 -12.40 -30.44
C GLU A 287 -6.45 -11.12 -29.88
N GLU A 288 -6.62 -10.09 -30.74
CA GLU A 288 -7.17 -8.79 -30.28
C GLU A 288 -8.62 -8.90 -29.78
N SER A 289 -9.38 -9.89 -30.27
CA SER A 289 -10.75 -10.18 -29.80
C SER A 289 -10.79 -10.73 -28.37
N GLU A 290 -9.66 -11.20 -27.83
CA GLU A 290 -9.54 -11.70 -26.46
C GLU A 290 -9.19 -10.59 -25.46
N TYR A 291 -8.91 -9.37 -25.93
CA TYR A 291 -8.53 -8.27 -25.05
C TYR A 291 -9.74 -7.76 -24.25
N ASP A 292 -9.60 -7.73 -22.93
CA ASP A 292 -10.63 -7.21 -22.03
C ASP A 292 -10.91 -5.72 -22.31
N ASP A 293 -12.17 -5.38 -22.60
CA ASP A 293 -12.63 -3.99 -22.65
C ASP A 293 -13.16 -3.53 -21.28
N ASN A 294 -12.32 -3.64 -20.26
CA ASN A 294 -12.64 -3.36 -18.87
C ASN A 294 -12.01 -2.05 -18.35
N CYS A 295 -11.85 -1.07 -19.25
CA CYS A 295 -11.16 0.19 -18.97
C CYS A 295 -11.58 0.84 -17.64
N LYS A 296 -12.89 0.98 -17.43
CA LYS A 296 -13.44 1.61 -16.22
C LYS A 296 -13.13 0.80 -14.96
N GLU A 297 -13.24 -0.52 -15.03
CA GLU A 297 -13.07 -1.39 -13.86
C GLU A 297 -11.66 -1.34 -13.32
N TRP A 298 -10.65 -1.38 -14.20
CA TRP A 298 -9.27 -1.35 -13.75
C TRP A 298 -8.84 0.03 -13.27
N ILE A 299 -9.33 1.11 -13.89
CA ILE A 299 -9.08 2.46 -13.38
C ILE A 299 -9.73 2.64 -12.01
N PHE A 300 -10.97 2.20 -11.80
CA PHE A 300 -11.61 2.30 -10.48
C PHE A 300 -10.95 1.44 -9.40
N LYS A 301 -10.33 0.32 -9.78
CA LYS A 301 -9.54 -0.50 -8.86
C LYS A 301 -8.22 0.19 -8.47
N MET A 302 -7.64 0.92 -9.43
CA MET A 302 -6.42 1.70 -9.25
C MET A 302 -6.70 2.94 -8.39
N ASP A 303 -7.74 3.69 -8.75
CA ASP A 303 -8.10 4.98 -8.21
C ASP A 303 -9.57 4.98 -7.74
N GLN A 304 -9.74 4.88 -6.42
CA GLN A 304 -11.06 4.89 -5.80
C GLN A 304 -11.68 6.29 -5.78
N ASP A 305 -10.88 7.35 -5.86
CA ASP A 305 -11.39 8.72 -5.84
C ASP A 305 -12.05 9.04 -7.19
N VAL A 306 -11.42 8.63 -8.30
CA VAL A 306 -12.04 8.69 -9.64
C VAL A 306 -13.35 7.91 -9.68
N ARG A 307 -13.39 6.73 -9.06
CA ARG A 307 -14.63 5.94 -8.95
C ARG A 307 -15.71 6.74 -8.22
N TYR A 308 -15.37 7.32 -7.08
CA TYR A 308 -16.31 8.09 -6.26
C TYR A 308 -16.84 9.33 -7.00
N VAL A 309 -15.95 10.10 -7.64
CA VAL A 309 -16.33 11.26 -8.46
C VAL A 309 -17.22 10.84 -9.63
N ASN A 310 -16.86 9.76 -10.33
CA ASN A 310 -17.69 9.25 -11.42
C ASN A 310 -19.08 8.77 -10.91
N GLU A 311 -19.14 8.12 -9.74
CA GLU A 311 -20.43 7.74 -9.13
C GLU A 311 -21.26 8.98 -8.76
N LEU A 312 -20.65 10.03 -8.20
CA LEU A 312 -21.32 11.29 -7.89
C LEU A 312 -21.86 12.00 -9.14
N LEU A 313 -21.03 12.17 -10.18
CA LEU A 313 -21.44 12.82 -11.43
C LEU A 313 -22.56 12.05 -12.15
N ASN A 314 -22.57 10.71 -12.03
CA ASN A 314 -23.64 9.88 -12.58
C ASN A 314 -24.92 9.88 -11.73
N ILE A 315 -24.84 10.19 -10.43
CA ILE A 315 -26.01 10.32 -9.53
C ILE A 315 -26.64 11.71 -9.67
N GLU A 316 -25.83 12.75 -9.84
CA GLU A 316 -26.32 14.13 -9.85
C GLU A 316 -26.91 14.59 -11.17
N GLY A 317 -26.86 13.78 -12.24
CA GLY A 317 -27.52 14.10 -13.51
C GLY A 317 -27.35 15.57 -13.87
N TYR A 318 -26.09 16.02 -13.93
CA TYR A 318 -25.78 17.37 -14.40
C TYR A 318 -26.28 17.47 -15.83
N ASP A 319 -27.50 17.99 -15.99
CA ASP A 319 -27.95 18.58 -17.23
C ASP A 319 -26.86 19.57 -17.64
N GLU A 320 -26.23 19.31 -18.79
CA GLU A 320 -25.30 20.22 -19.42
C GLU A 320 -25.94 21.62 -19.41
N TYR A 321 -25.34 22.54 -18.66
CA TYR A 321 -25.39 23.94 -19.08
C TYR A 321 -24.61 23.97 -20.39
N ASP A 322 -25.35 23.94 -21.49
CA ASP A 322 -24.94 24.34 -22.82
C ASP A 322 -24.53 25.82 -22.76
N ASP A 323 -23.37 26.08 -22.16
CA ASP A 323 -22.61 27.30 -22.44
C ASP A 323 -21.84 27.02 -23.74
N SER A 324 -22.59 27.00 -24.83
CA SER A 324 -22.06 27.37 -26.13
C SER A 324 -21.62 28.82 -26.07
N ASP A 325 -20.42 29.04 -25.53
CA ASP A 325 -19.65 30.25 -25.81
C ASP A 325 -19.23 30.17 -27.29
N GLU A 326 -20.16 30.63 -28.13
CA GLU A 326 -19.99 30.85 -29.56
C GLU A 326 -18.83 31.86 -29.73
N PHE A 327 -17.67 31.35 -30.15
CA PHE A 327 -16.52 32.16 -30.52
C PHE A 327 -16.86 32.96 -31.77
N ASP A 328 -17.15 34.25 -31.62
CA ASP A 328 -17.15 35.17 -32.76
C ASP A 328 -15.70 35.41 -33.24
N GLU A 329 -15.51 35.39 -34.57
CA GLU A 329 -14.24 35.41 -35.34
C GLU A 329 -13.28 36.60 -35.10
N LEU A 330 -13.43 37.39 -34.03
CA LEU A 330 -12.63 38.59 -33.77
C LEU A 330 -12.09 38.74 -32.32
N GLY A 331 -12.16 37.68 -31.49
CA GLY A 331 -11.29 37.53 -30.31
C GLY A 331 -11.20 38.73 -29.35
N ASN A 332 -12.32 39.18 -28.77
CA ASN A 332 -12.31 40.15 -27.67
C ASN A 332 -13.23 39.75 -26.51
N TYR A 333 -12.69 39.80 -25.29
CA TYR A 333 -13.42 39.59 -24.03
C TYR A 333 -14.43 40.71 -23.77
N ARG A 334 -15.70 40.37 -23.50
CA ARG A 334 -16.63 41.26 -22.80
C ARG A 334 -16.59 40.95 -21.30
N ARG A 335 -16.08 41.90 -20.51
CA ARG A 335 -16.36 41.96 -19.07
C ARG A 335 -17.83 42.32 -18.89
N ASN A 336 -18.61 41.45 -18.25
CA ASN A 336 -19.90 41.82 -17.67
C ASN A 336 -19.64 42.36 -16.27
N ASP A 337 -19.55 43.69 -16.17
CA ASP A 337 -19.79 44.40 -14.93
C ASP A 337 -21.31 44.33 -14.67
N ASN A 338 -21.73 43.66 -13.60
CA ASN A 338 -23.12 43.69 -13.17
C ASN A 338 -23.19 44.08 -11.69
N ASP A 339 -23.17 45.39 -11.50
CA ASP A 339 -23.50 46.09 -10.26
C ASP A 339 -25.02 46.03 -10.06
N GLY A 340 -25.49 45.43 -8.96
CA GLY A 340 -26.92 45.23 -8.71
C GLY A 340 -27.33 45.35 -7.24
N TYR A 341 -27.50 46.61 -6.80
CA TYR A 341 -28.32 47.16 -5.72
C TYR A 341 -29.00 46.23 -4.68
N TRP A 342 -28.77 46.56 -3.40
CA TRP A 342 -29.61 46.19 -2.26
C TRP A 342 -30.74 47.22 -2.11
N ASP A 343 -31.99 46.80 -2.32
CA ASP A 343 -33.17 47.54 -1.86
C ASP A 343 -33.59 47.04 -0.47
N SER A 344 -33.66 47.98 0.47
CA SER A 344 -34.31 47.87 1.77
C SER A 344 -35.70 48.49 1.68
N ASP A 345 -36.74 47.75 2.10
CA ASP A 345 -37.89 48.22 2.89
C ASP A 345 -39.00 47.14 2.93
N ASP A 346 -39.18 46.51 4.09
CA ASP A 346 -40.44 46.39 4.87
C ASP A 346 -40.29 45.43 6.08
#